data_AF-B6AC18-F1
#
_entry.id   AF-B6AC18-F1
#
_cell.length_a   1.000
_cell.length_b   1.000
_cell.length_c   1.000
_cell.angle_alpha   90.00
_cell.angle_beta   90.00
_cell.angle_gamma   90.00
#
_symmetry.space_group_name_H-M   'P 1'
#
loop_
_entity.id
_entity.type
_entity.pdbx_description
1 polymer ?
#
loop_
_entity_poly.entity_id
_entity_poly.type
_entity_poly.pdbx_seq_one_letter_code
_entity_poly.pdbx_strand_id
1 'polypeptide(L)'
;MTDMKKIHSRSPSPSREIDTKKLKIDLSKEARDLLIKQLEYYFSDENLRKDSFFQNIMRSDSKSRLYLSYLLKCSKVKSLGITREEQIEQALEGHNFIIIERNEDGRSMLRLLKDLPELEVKKKFREKIGHTNKDHHAGGCIVKVSSLPENISWIAVKNELKAELQKLVPNSENLVRYVSQTTQNGTCYMLLKPFLNDQNVVKEICLTLDDIKVPVVLVSQEEARKVITTALPRHIQKEREKEINKQRMILTSQPILIGGQQFASIEHLRRCLKEVLEQSTVNTVFDGESLSFNVLKGLLHYHPKGSDKTRGMYSITVKYHPETNNSKCFFILRKNEAGQDEMEDFSVSKCLQQLARNPPLASKLGKNEVCEDKQQENIENNQEATVED
;
A
#
# COMPACT_ATOMS: atom_id res chain seq x y z
N MET A 1 22.10 -44.32 36.37
CA MET A 1 22.22 -44.08 34.92
C MET A 1 20.89 -44.40 34.28
N THR A 2 20.50 -43.55 33.33
CA THR A 2 19.12 -43.17 32.98
C THR A 2 18.40 -44.24 32.15
N ASP A 3 17.28 -44.76 32.65
CA ASP A 3 16.40 -45.68 31.92
C ASP A 3 15.50 -44.94 30.92
N MET A 4 15.60 -45.36 29.66
CA MET A 4 14.83 -44.89 28.52
C MET A 4 13.35 -45.29 28.65
N LYS A 5 12.45 -44.31 28.81
CA LYS A 5 11.00 -44.53 28.68
C LYS A 5 10.54 -44.32 27.23
N LYS A 6 10.11 -45.43 26.63
CA LYS A 6 9.41 -45.53 25.34
C LYS A 6 8.10 -44.73 25.35
N ILE A 7 7.87 -44.01 24.27
CA ILE A 7 6.62 -43.39 23.86
C ILE A 7 5.65 -44.51 23.44
N HIS A 8 4.42 -44.50 23.96
CA HIS A 8 3.30 -45.26 23.41
C HIS A 8 2.11 -44.33 23.14
N SER A 9 1.74 -44.30 21.87
CA SER A 9 0.54 -43.71 21.30
C SER A 9 -0.73 -44.37 21.81
N ARG A 10 -1.73 -43.58 22.21
CA ARG A 10 -3.14 -44.01 22.22
C ARG A 10 -4.01 -42.89 21.68
N SER A 11 -4.49 -43.10 20.46
CA SER A 11 -5.68 -42.43 19.90
C SER A 11 -6.94 -43.18 20.39
N PRO A 12 -8.16 -42.76 20.00
CA PRO A 12 -9.16 -42.17 20.89
C PRO A 12 -10.37 -43.10 21.12
N SER A 13 -11.25 -42.73 22.07
CA SER A 13 -12.72 -42.96 22.10
C SER A 13 -13.22 -42.95 23.57
N PRO A 14 -14.51 -42.76 23.88
CA PRO A 14 -15.67 -42.62 22.99
C PRO A 14 -16.54 -41.37 23.27
N SER A 15 -17.36 -41.05 22.27
CA SER A 15 -18.51 -40.16 22.34
C SER A 15 -19.38 -40.45 23.57
N ARG A 16 -19.63 -39.42 24.39
CA ARG A 16 -20.76 -39.40 25.33
C ARG A 16 -21.81 -38.44 24.81
N GLU A 17 -22.91 -39.00 24.34
CA GLU A 17 -24.19 -38.31 24.29
C GLU A 17 -24.54 -37.81 25.69
N ILE A 18 -24.82 -36.51 25.82
CA ILE A 18 -25.42 -35.94 27.03
C ILE A 18 -26.52 -34.99 26.60
N ASP A 19 -27.74 -35.51 26.77
CA ASP A 19 -28.96 -34.87 27.24
C ASP A 19 -29.15 -33.36 27.02
N THR A 20 -30.20 -33.08 26.24
CA THR A 20 -31.00 -31.86 26.25
C THR A 20 -31.47 -31.50 27.66
N LYS A 21 -30.68 -30.71 28.38
CA LYS A 21 -31.15 -29.85 29.47
C LYS A 21 -30.74 -28.41 29.17
N LYS A 22 -31.75 -27.53 29.12
CA LYS A 22 -31.63 -26.07 28.97
C LYS A 22 -30.62 -25.52 29.98
N LEU A 23 -29.37 -25.39 29.56
CA LEU A 23 -28.36 -24.60 30.26
C LEU A 23 -28.70 -23.14 30.03
N LYS A 24 -29.23 -22.46 31.05
CA LYS A 24 -29.23 -21.00 31.11
C LYS A 24 -27.77 -20.56 31.02
N ILE A 25 -27.34 -20.09 29.85
CA ILE A 25 -26.03 -19.47 29.66
C ILE A 25 -26.16 -18.08 30.25
N ASP A 26 -25.79 -17.94 31.52
CA ASP A 26 -25.84 -16.64 32.19
C ASP A 26 -24.70 -15.77 31.64
N LEU A 27 -25.06 -14.77 30.84
CA LEU A 27 -24.12 -13.80 30.32
C LEU A 27 -23.70 -12.88 31.47
N SER A 28 -22.40 -12.79 31.77
CA SER A 28 -21.92 -11.84 32.79
C SER A 28 -22.47 -10.45 32.51
N LYS A 29 -22.94 -9.75 33.56
CA LYS A 29 -23.54 -8.42 33.45
C LYS A 29 -22.65 -7.43 32.68
N GLU A 30 -21.34 -7.51 32.89
CA GLU A 30 -20.35 -6.69 32.18
C GLU A 30 -20.29 -7.01 30.67
N ALA A 31 -20.35 -8.29 30.30
CA ALA A 31 -20.35 -8.71 28.90
C ALA A 31 -21.66 -8.32 28.20
N ARG A 32 -22.79 -8.35 28.92
CA ARG A 32 -24.08 -7.85 28.45
C ARG A 32 -24.01 -6.35 28.13
N ASP A 33 -23.50 -5.54 29.05
CA ASP A 33 -23.41 -4.09 28.87
C ASP A 33 -22.48 -3.71 27.71
N LEU A 34 -21.35 -4.40 27.56
CA LEU A 34 -20.45 -4.21 26.42
C LEU A 34 -21.06 -4.62 25.09
N LEU A 35 -21.85 -5.70 25.07
CA LEU A 35 -22.56 -6.14 23.88
C LEU A 35 -23.63 -5.13 23.46
N ILE A 36 -24.43 -4.62 24.41
CA ILE A 36 -25.44 -3.59 24.15
C ILE A 36 -24.80 -2.34 23.56
N LYS A 37 -23.75 -1.79 24.21
CA LYS A 37 -23.01 -0.63 23.69
C LYS A 37 -22.48 -0.86 22.29
N GLN A 38 -22.01 -2.08 21.99
CA GLN A 38 -21.48 -2.41 20.68
C GLN A 38 -22.58 -2.46 19.61
N LEU A 39 -23.76 -2.98 19.95
CA LEU A 39 -24.91 -3.02 19.05
C LEU A 39 -25.50 -1.62 18.85
N GLU A 40 -25.63 -0.82 19.91
CA GLU A 40 -26.01 0.59 19.81
C GLU A 40 -25.06 1.37 18.91
N TYR A 41 -23.74 1.13 19.00
CA TYR A 41 -22.78 1.74 18.10
C TYR A 41 -23.01 1.31 16.65
N TYR A 42 -23.17 0.00 16.38
CA TYR A 42 -23.39 -0.49 15.01
C TYR A 42 -24.64 0.11 14.37
N PHE A 43 -25.71 0.26 15.15
CA PHE A 43 -26.99 0.80 14.71
C PHE A 43 -27.17 2.29 15.00
N SER A 44 -26.12 2.98 15.43
CA SER A 44 -26.14 4.44 15.57
C SER A 44 -26.23 5.11 14.20
N ASP A 45 -26.83 6.29 14.15
CA ASP A 45 -26.95 7.05 12.90
C ASP A 45 -25.58 7.30 12.26
N GLU A 46 -24.57 7.61 13.08
CA GLU A 46 -23.24 7.92 12.58
C GLU A 46 -22.57 6.71 11.90
N ASN A 47 -22.72 5.52 12.48
CA ASN A 47 -22.16 4.30 11.90
C ASN A 47 -22.99 3.84 10.70
N LEU A 48 -24.32 3.80 10.82
CA LEU A 48 -25.20 3.35 9.74
C LEU A 48 -25.11 4.25 8.50
N ARG A 49 -24.91 5.57 8.63
CA ARG A 49 -24.66 6.44 7.46
C ARG A 49 -23.47 5.97 6.62
N LYS A 50 -22.45 5.36 7.25
CA LYS A 50 -21.18 4.97 6.62
C LYS A 50 -21.10 3.46 6.34
N ASP A 51 -21.91 2.64 7.02
CA ASP A 51 -21.86 1.19 6.96
C ASP A 51 -22.76 0.62 5.85
N SER A 52 -22.15 0.43 4.67
CA SER A 52 -22.85 -0.16 3.52
C SER A 52 -23.32 -1.59 3.74
N PHE A 53 -22.70 -2.37 4.65
CA PHE A 53 -23.04 -3.78 4.83
C PHE A 53 -24.41 -3.91 5.50
N PHE A 54 -24.59 -3.26 6.67
CA PHE A 54 -25.88 -3.31 7.37
C PHE A 54 -26.97 -2.56 6.60
N GLN A 55 -26.66 -1.39 6.02
CA GLN A 55 -27.62 -0.63 5.21
C GLN A 55 -28.15 -1.44 4.03
N ASN A 56 -27.28 -2.13 3.27
CA ASN A 56 -27.72 -2.89 2.11
C ASN A 56 -28.62 -4.05 2.51
N ILE A 57 -28.30 -4.75 3.60
CA ILE A 57 -29.12 -5.87 4.08
C ILE A 57 -30.48 -5.35 4.59
N MET A 58 -30.49 -4.30 5.40
CA MET A 58 -31.72 -3.76 5.96
C MET A 58 -32.60 -3.10 4.88
N ARG A 59 -32.03 -2.38 3.91
CA ARG A 59 -32.80 -1.82 2.77
C ARG A 59 -33.33 -2.89 1.82
N SER A 60 -32.69 -4.06 1.76
CA SER A 60 -33.15 -5.17 0.92
C SER A 60 -34.38 -5.89 1.50
N ASP A 61 -34.66 -5.72 2.79
CA ASP A 61 -35.85 -6.27 3.43
C ASP A 61 -36.91 -5.18 3.63
N SER A 62 -38.15 -5.50 3.26
CA SER A 62 -39.32 -4.60 3.36
C SER A 62 -39.58 -4.04 4.76
N LYS A 63 -39.10 -4.69 5.82
CA LYS A 63 -39.28 -4.25 7.22
C LYS A 63 -37.97 -3.86 7.90
N SER A 64 -36.89 -3.66 7.15
CA SER A 64 -35.58 -3.29 7.70
C SER A 64 -35.05 -4.28 8.75
N ARG A 65 -35.18 -5.59 8.49
CA ARG A 65 -34.74 -6.65 9.41
C ARG A 65 -33.36 -7.21 9.05
N LEU A 66 -32.65 -7.72 10.06
CA LEU A 66 -31.30 -8.29 9.95
C LEU A 66 -31.20 -9.60 10.73
N TYR A 67 -30.76 -10.70 10.10
CA TYR A 67 -30.53 -11.96 10.83
C TYR A 67 -29.43 -11.83 11.90
N LEU A 68 -29.67 -12.40 13.09
CA LEU A 68 -28.70 -12.41 14.19
C LEU A 68 -27.37 -13.10 13.81
N SER A 69 -27.42 -14.07 12.90
CA SER A 69 -26.24 -14.71 12.32
C SER A 69 -25.22 -13.74 11.69
N TYR A 70 -25.66 -12.55 11.21
CA TYR A 70 -24.75 -11.52 10.70
C TYR A 70 -23.98 -10.82 11.84
N LEU A 71 -24.61 -10.63 13.00
CA LEU A 71 -23.97 -10.05 14.18
C LEU A 71 -22.90 -11.00 14.74
N LEU A 72 -23.16 -12.31 14.75
CA LEU A 72 -22.18 -13.33 15.17
C LEU A 72 -20.93 -13.35 14.29
N LYS A 73 -21.01 -12.87 13.04
CA LYS A 73 -19.85 -12.77 12.15
C LYS A 73 -18.96 -11.57 12.47
N CYS A 74 -19.44 -10.58 13.19
CA CYS A 74 -18.73 -9.34 13.49
C CYS A 74 -17.56 -9.59 14.46
N SER A 75 -16.36 -9.12 14.11
CA SER A 75 -15.13 -9.38 14.88
C SER A 75 -15.22 -8.94 16.34
N LYS A 76 -15.90 -7.81 16.62
CA LYS A 76 -16.03 -7.31 17.98
C LYS A 76 -16.99 -8.13 18.84
N VAL A 77 -18.07 -8.65 18.24
CA VAL A 77 -19.01 -9.58 18.90
C VAL A 77 -18.31 -10.91 19.21
N LYS A 78 -17.50 -11.42 18.27
CA LYS A 78 -16.65 -12.60 18.50
C LYS A 78 -15.64 -12.39 19.63
N SER A 79 -15.03 -11.21 19.71
CA SER A 79 -14.05 -10.90 20.76
C SER A 79 -14.66 -10.84 22.16
N LEU A 80 -15.97 -10.58 22.27
CA LEU A 80 -16.72 -10.63 23.53
C LEU A 80 -17.14 -12.05 23.92
N GLY A 81 -16.72 -13.08 23.17
CA GLY A 81 -17.05 -14.47 23.45
C GLY A 81 -18.49 -14.87 23.11
N ILE A 82 -19.22 -14.02 22.38
CA ILE A 82 -20.60 -14.28 21.96
C ILE A 82 -20.59 -15.22 20.77
N THR A 83 -21.19 -16.40 20.96
CA THR A 83 -21.16 -17.49 19.97
C THR A 83 -22.55 -17.99 19.59
N ARG A 84 -23.59 -17.64 20.36
CA ARG A 84 -24.97 -18.08 20.14
C ARG A 84 -25.92 -16.91 20.01
N GLU A 85 -26.95 -17.07 19.18
CA GLU A 85 -27.99 -16.05 18.98
C GLU A 85 -28.78 -15.78 20.27
N GLU A 86 -29.00 -16.83 21.08
CA GLU A 86 -29.65 -16.77 22.40
C GLU A 86 -29.01 -15.74 23.35
N GLN A 87 -27.68 -15.56 23.28
CA GLN A 87 -26.96 -14.60 24.13
C GLN A 87 -27.26 -13.15 23.71
N ILE A 88 -27.47 -12.93 22.41
CA ILE A 88 -27.88 -11.63 21.87
C ILE A 88 -29.36 -11.37 22.23
N GLU A 89 -30.20 -12.41 22.17
CA GLU A 89 -31.60 -12.33 22.58
C GLU A 89 -31.76 -11.91 24.04
N GLN A 90 -31.06 -12.58 24.95
CA GLN A 90 -31.08 -12.25 26.37
C GLN A 90 -30.52 -10.86 26.67
N ALA A 91 -29.50 -10.42 25.93
CA ALA A 91 -28.91 -9.10 26.12
C ALA A 91 -29.86 -7.97 25.69
N LEU A 92 -30.61 -8.19 24.61
CA LEU A 92 -31.54 -7.22 24.03
C LEU A 92 -32.98 -7.31 24.60
N GLU A 93 -33.25 -8.26 25.49
CA GLU A 93 -34.54 -8.37 26.18
C GLU A 93 -34.82 -7.08 26.97
N GLY A 94 -35.87 -6.35 26.57
CA GLY A 94 -36.26 -5.06 27.17
C GLY A 94 -35.52 -3.82 26.63
N HIS A 95 -34.79 -3.93 25.51
CA HIS A 95 -34.08 -2.80 24.91
C HIS A 95 -35.01 -1.84 24.16
N ASN A 96 -34.77 -0.53 24.28
CA ASN A 96 -35.69 0.52 23.81
C ASN A 96 -35.64 0.80 22.30
N PHE A 97 -34.54 0.47 21.61
CA PHE A 97 -34.33 0.86 20.20
C PHE A 97 -34.23 -0.31 19.23
N ILE A 98 -34.04 -1.53 19.76
CA ILE A 98 -33.73 -2.73 19.01
C ILE A 98 -34.66 -3.83 19.49
N ILE A 99 -35.45 -4.39 18.58
CA ILE A 99 -36.38 -5.48 18.86
C ILE A 99 -35.92 -6.73 18.10
N ILE A 100 -36.19 -7.90 18.68
CA ILE A 100 -35.98 -9.18 18.02
C ILE A 100 -37.33 -9.76 17.60
N GLU A 101 -37.44 -10.09 16.33
CA GLU A 101 -38.58 -10.75 15.71
C GLU A 101 -38.15 -12.09 15.15
N ARG A 102 -39.04 -13.08 15.14
CA ARG A 102 -38.77 -14.37 14.49
C ARG A 102 -39.42 -14.40 13.11
N ASN A 103 -38.71 -14.90 12.11
CA ASN A 103 -39.28 -15.13 10.79
C ASN A 103 -40.26 -16.31 10.82
N GLU A 104 -41.01 -16.49 9.73
CA GLU A 104 -41.86 -17.67 9.50
C GLU A 104 -41.07 -18.99 9.62
N ASP A 105 -39.77 -18.97 9.29
CA ASP A 105 -38.84 -20.11 9.44
C ASP A 105 -38.29 -20.31 10.87
N GLY A 106 -38.78 -19.55 11.85
CA GLY A 106 -38.30 -19.61 13.24
C GLY A 106 -36.92 -19.00 13.49
N ARG A 107 -36.30 -18.35 12.50
CA ARG A 107 -35.00 -17.67 12.64
C ARG A 107 -35.16 -16.29 13.28
N SER A 108 -34.27 -15.97 14.22
CA SER A 108 -34.26 -14.68 14.90
C SER A 108 -33.66 -13.57 14.03
N MET A 109 -34.39 -12.47 13.94
CA MET A 109 -34.05 -11.27 13.20
C MET A 109 -34.15 -10.04 14.10
N LEU A 110 -33.19 -9.15 13.95
CA LEU A 110 -33.15 -7.84 14.59
C LEU A 110 -33.89 -6.83 13.71
N ARG A 111 -34.78 -6.04 14.32
CA ARG A 111 -35.43 -4.88 13.69
C ARG A 111 -35.16 -3.62 14.51
N LEU A 112 -34.85 -2.52 13.83
CA LEU A 112 -34.78 -1.21 14.46
C LEU A 112 -36.16 -0.58 14.54
N LEU A 113 -36.43 0.12 15.64
CA LEU A 113 -37.64 0.94 15.79
C LEU A 113 -37.52 2.30 15.09
N LYS A 114 -36.29 2.71 14.77
CA LYS A 114 -35.99 3.98 14.12
C LYS A 114 -35.78 3.79 12.61
N ASP A 115 -36.14 4.81 11.84
CA ASP A 115 -35.88 4.84 10.40
C ASP A 115 -34.39 4.82 10.08
N LEU A 116 -34.04 4.16 8.98
CA LEU A 116 -32.66 4.07 8.52
C LEU A 116 -32.17 5.44 8.03
N PRO A 117 -30.98 5.91 8.45
CA PRO A 117 -30.42 7.14 7.94
C PRO A 117 -30.04 7.00 6.45
N GLU A 118 -29.96 8.13 5.75
CA GLU A 118 -29.51 8.17 4.37
C GLU A 118 -28.06 7.63 4.25
N LEU A 119 -27.81 6.75 3.27
CA LEU A 119 -26.49 6.19 3.07
C LEU A 119 -25.59 7.27 2.47
N GLU A 120 -24.62 7.75 3.26
CA GLU A 120 -23.51 8.49 2.72
C GLU A 120 -22.63 7.50 1.97
N VAL A 121 -22.85 7.40 0.65
CA VAL A 121 -21.89 6.73 -0.23
C VAL A 121 -20.60 7.48 -0.03
N LYS A 122 -19.69 6.95 0.80
CA LYS A 122 -18.30 7.37 0.78
C LYS A 122 -17.91 7.26 -0.69
N LYS A 123 -17.79 8.40 -1.38
CA LYS A 123 -16.93 8.48 -2.56
C LYS A 123 -15.66 7.86 -2.04
N LYS A 124 -15.34 6.65 -2.51
CA LYS A 124 -14.05 6.06 -2.20
C LYS A 124 -13.09 7.10 -2.74
N PHE A 125 -12.58 7.96 -1.86
CA PHE A 125 -11.36 8.71 -2.08
C PHE A 125 -10.22 7.67 -2.01
N ARG A 126 -10.34 6.60 -2.80
CA ARG A 126 -9.30 6.30 -3.74
C ARG A 126 -9.27 7.55 -4.62
N GLU A 127 -8.55 8.57 -4.16
CA GLU A 127 -7.62 9.17 -5.08
C GLU A 127 -6.99 7.97 -5.80
N LYS A 128 -7.45 7.74 -7.02
CA LYS A 128 -6.58 7.23 -8.05
C LYS A 128 -5.49 8.29 -8.07
N ILE A 129 -4.54 8.18 -7.14
CA ILE A 129 -3.21 8.75 -7.27
C ILE A 129 -2.87 8.32 -8.68
N GLY A 130 -2.91 9.31 -9.59
CA GLY A 130 -3.01 9.09 -11.02
C GLY A 130 -2.01 8.04 -11.41
N HIS A 131 -2.35 7.18 -12.39
CA HIS A 131 -1.48 6.18 -13.00
C HIS A 131 0.02 6.56 -12.92
N THR A 132 0.66 6.28 -11.79
CA THR A 132 2.10 6.44 -11.68
C THR A 132 2.59 5.17 -12.29
N ASN A 133 3.13 5.29 -13.49
CA ASN A 133 3.90 4.30 -14.24
C ASN A 133 4.51 3.25 -13.30
N LYS A 134 3.71 2.23 -12.93
CA LYS A 134 4.12 1.21 -11.97
C LYS A 134 4.96 0.31 -12.84
N ASP A 135 6.26 0.35 -12.66
CA ASP A 135 7.11 -0.58 -13.35
C ASP A 135 6.74 -2.01 -12.90
N HIS A 136 6.09 -2.76 -13.79
CA HIS A 136 5.68 -4.14 -13.56
C HIS A 136 6.89 -5.09 -13.57
N HIS A 137 8.09 -4.59 -13.86
CA HIS A 137 9.35 -5.33 -13.71
C HIS A 137 10.10 -5.02 -12.42
N ALA A 138 9.66 -4.04 -11.62
CA ALA A 138 10.34 -3.67 -10.37
C ALA A 138 10.45 -4.84 -9.36
N GLY A 139 9.50 -5.77 -9.38
CA GLY A 139 9.54 -6.97 -8.54
C GLY A 139 10.26 -8.16 -9.16
N GLY A 140 10.96 -7.95 -10.27
CA GLY A 140 11.55 -9.00 -11.10
C GLY A 140 11.08 -8.90 -12.56
N CYS A 141 12.03 -9.13 -13.47
CA CYS A 141 11.77 -9.13 -14.91
C CYS A 141 10.79 -10.25 -15.29
N ILE A 142 9.79 -9.88 -16.10
CA ILE A 142 8.82 -10.83 -16.66
C ILE A 142 9.18 -10.97 -18.12
N VAL A 143 9.51 -12.20 -18.51
CA VAL A 143 10.03 -12.51 -19.83
C VAL A 143 9.15 -13.56 -20.48
N LYS A 144 9.10 -13.55 -21.80
CA LYS A 144 8.39 -14.55 -22.59
C LYS A 144 9.29 -15.15 -23.64
N VAL A 145 9.01 -16.41 -23.93
CA VAL A 145 9.57 -17.12 -25.08
C VAL A 145 8.38 -17.57 -25.91
N SER A 146 8.40 -17.21 -27.19
CA SER A 146 7.32 -17.49 -28.15
C SER A 146 7.80 -18.53 -29.17
N SER A 147 6.84 -19.19 -29.84
CA SER A 147 7.11 -20.19 -30.88
C SER A 147 7.82 -21.45 -30.38
N LEU A 148 7.50 -21.91 -29.17
CA LEU A 148 7.97 -23.19 -28.65
C LEU A 148 7.21 -24.36 -29.32
N PRO A 149 7.91 -25.41 -29.81
CA PRO A 149 7.29 -26.64 -30.27
C PRO A 149 6.49 -27.35 -29.16
N GLU A 150 5.43 -28.07 -29.52
CA GLU A 150 4.54 -28.76 -28.58
C GLU A 150 5.25 -29.85 -27.74
N ASN A 151 6.38 -30.35 -28.22
CA ASN A 151 7.16 -31.38 -27.53
C ASN A 151 8.04 -30.83 -26.41
N ILE A 152 8.22 -29.51 -26.30
CA ILE A 152 9.14 -28.92 -25.33
C ILE A 152 8.43 -28.66 -24.00
N SER A 153 8.87 -29.39 -22.98
CA SER A 153 8.41 -29.17 -21.60
C SER A 153 8.96 -27.86 -21.03
N TRP A 154 8.14 -27.17 -20.23
CA TRP A 154 8.54 -25.98 -19.46
C TRP A 154 9.77 -26.23 -18.56
N ILE A 155 10.06 -27.49 -18.21
CA ILE A 155 11.24 -27.90 -17.44
C ILE A 155 12.52 -27.70 -18.26
N ALA A 156 12.50 -28.04 -19.55
CA ALA A 156 13.65 -27.83 -20.45
C ALA A 156 13.96 -26.34 -20.58
N VAL A 157 12.93 -25.53 -20.83
CA VAL A 157 13.03 -24.05 -20.89
C VAL A 157 13.62 -23.49 -19.60
N LYS A 158 13.17 -23.98 -18.44
CA LYS A 158 13.67 -23.56 -17.13
C LYS A 158 15.15 -23.89 -16.93
N ASN A 159 15.59 -25.07 -17.33
CA ASN A 159 16.97 -25.52 -17.14
C ASN A 159 17.92 -24.75 -18.08
N GLU A 160 17.51 -24.55 -19.33
CA GLU A 160 18.30 -23.78 -20.30
C GLU A 160 18.44 -22.31 -19.87
N LEU A 161 17.33 -21.70 -19.43
CA LEU A 161 17.36 -20.33 -18.92
C LEU A 161 18.25 -20.19 -17.69
N LYS A 162 18.27 -21.19 -16.79
CA LYS A 162 19.19 -21.21 -15.65
C LYS A 162 20.65 -21.30 -16.10
N ALA A 163 20.95 -22.13 -17.10
CA ALA A 163 22.31 -22.29 -17.61
C ALA A 163 22.82 -20.99 -18.25
N GLU A 164 22.01 -20.33 -19.08
CA GLU A 164 22.38 -19.05 -19.69
C GLU A 164 22.51 -17.92 -18.66
N LEU A 165 21.60 -17.84 -17.69
CA LEU A 165 21.71 -16.87 -16.60
C LEU A 165 22.95 -17.09 -15.73
N GLN A 166 23.37 -18.35 -15.52
CA GLN A 166 24.59 -18.67 -14.76
C GLN A 166 25.86 -18.23 -15.50
N LYS A 167 25.87 -18.29 -16.84
CA LYS A 167 26.98 -17.78 -17.67
C LYS A 167 27.09 -16.27 -17.59
N LEU A 168 25.96 -15.57 -17.71
CA LEU A 168 25.90 -14.11 -17.71
C LEU A 168 26.04 -13.50 -16.30
N VAL A 169 25.59 -14.22 -15.27
CA VAL A 169 25.62 -13.76 -13.87
C VAL A 169 26.12 -14.89 -12.93
N PRO A 170 27.45 -15.15 -12.90
CA PRO A 170 28.04 -16.30 -12.22
C PRO A 170 27.80 -16.37 -10.70
N ASN A 171 27.59 -15.21 -10.06
CA ASN A 171 27.41 -15.09 -8.62
C ASN A 171 25.95 -15.15 -8.17
N SER A 172 25.00 -15.45 -9.07
CA SER A 172 23.56 -15.39 -8.76
C SER A 172 22.92 -16.77 -8.70
N GLU A 173 22.58 -17.21 -7.49
CA GLU A 173 21.85 -18.46 -7.32
C GLU A 173 20.34 -18.29 -7.50
N ASN A 174 19.74 -19.18 -8.30
CA ASN A 174 18.29 -19.32 -8.42
C ASN A 174 17.56 -18.02 -8.77
N LEU A 175 17.97 -17.36 -9.87
CA LEU A 175 17.30 -16.18 -10.42
C LEU A 175 15.90 -16.50 -10.97
N VAL A 176 15.69 -17.69 -11.54
CA VAL A 176 14.38 -18.09 -12.08
C VAL A 176 13.42 -18.41 -10.93
N ARG A 177 12.38 -17.58 -10.76
CA ARG A 177 11.39 -17.70 -9.67
C ARG A 177 10.20 -18.56 -10.09
N TYR A 178 9.69 -18.34 -11.29
CA TYR A 178 8.52 -19.04 -11.80
C TYR A 178 8.61 -19.20 -13.32
N VAL A 179 8.08 -20.31 -13.81
CA VAL A 179 7.93 -20.62 -15.23
C VAL A 179 6.50 -21.11 -15.41
N SER A 180 5.75 -20.51 -16.32
CA SER A 180 4.39 -20.93 -16.64
C SER A 180 4.40 -22.19 -17.49
N GLN A 181 3.28 -22.90 -17.51
CA GLN A 181 3.07 -23.92 -18.54
C GLN A 181 3.06 -23.26 -19.93
N THR A 182 3.45 -24.03 -20.93
CA THR A 182 3.39 -23.61 -22.34
C THR A 182 1.93 -23.42 -22.72
N THR A 183 1.58 -22.23 -23.17
CA THR A 183 0.24 -21.93 -23.69
C THR A 183 -0.02 -22.63 -25.02
N GLN A 184 -1.27 -22.70 -25.45
CA GLN A 184 -1.67 -23.28 -26.75
C GLN A 184 -0.95 -22.64 -27.94
N ASN A 185 -0.49 -21.39 -27.79
CA ASN A 185 0.25 -20.66 -28.82
C ASN A 185 1.77 -20.87 -28.74
N GLY A 186 2.24 -21.91 -28.05
CA GLY A 186 3.68 -22.17 -27.86
C GLY A 186 4.40 -21.07 -27.09
N THR A 187 3.70 -20.30 -26.25
CA THR A 187 4.31 -19.20 -25.47
C THR A 187 4.44 -19.60 -24.00
N CYS A 188 5.62 -19.39 -23.42
CA CYS A 188 5.92 -19.61 -22.02
C CYS A 188 6.34 -18.29 -21.35
N TYR A 189 5.75 -17.98 -20.19
CA TYR A 189 6.07 -16.80 -19.39
C TYR A 189 6.92 -17.18 -18.20
N MET A 190 7.92 -16.36 -17.89
CA MET A 190 8.86 -16.61 -16.82
C MET A 190 9.04 -15.35 -15.99
N LEU A 191 9.18 -15.55 -14.67
CA LEU A 191 9.49 -14.50 -13.72
C LEU A 191 10.89 -14.73 -13.17
N LEU A 192 11.74 -13.74 -13.37
CA LEU A 192 13.07 -13.68 -12.77
C LEU A 192 13.02 -12.86 -11.48
N LYS A 193 13.86 -13.19 -10.51
CA LYS A 193 14.15 -12.30 -9.38
C LYS A 193 14.87 -11.06 -9.90
N PRO A 194 14.71 -9.90 -9.26
CA PRO A 194 15.45 -8.70 -9.62
C PRO A 194 16.94 -8.87 -9.30
N PHE A 195 17.79 -8.43 -10.21
CA PHE A 195 19.25 -8.38 -10.05
C PHE A 195 19.82 -7.14 -10.76
N LEU A 196 21.12 -6.88 -10.60
CA LEU A 196 21.75 -5.69 -11.16
C LEU A 196 21.70 -5.75 -12.70
N ASN A 197 21.19 -4.69 -13.34
CA ASN A 197 21.04 -4.58 -14.80
C ASN A 197 20.19 -5.69 -15.45
N ASP A 198 19.23 -6.24 -14.71
CA ASP A 198 18.38 -7.35 -15.14
C ASP A 198 17.69 -7.14 -16.50
N GLN A 199 17.12 -5.96 -16.76
CA GLN A 199 16.44 -5.68 -18.03
C GLN A 199 17.36 -5.69 -19.26
N ASN A 200 18.63 -5.32 -19.09
CA ASN A 200 19.60 -5.31 -20.19
C ASN A 200 20.12 -6.73 -20.43
N VAL A 201 20.49 -7.43 -19.36
CA VAL A 201 20.95 -8.83 -19.43
C VAL A 201 19.90 -9.71 -20.08
N VAL A 202 18.62 -9.53 -19.73
CA VAL A 202 17.51 -10.31 -20.30
C VAL A 202 17.39 -10.18 -21.81
N LYS A 203 17.71 -9.02 -22.40
CA LYS A 203 17.61 -8.81 -23.85
C LYS A 203 18.67 -9.57 -24.63
N GLU A 204 19.77 -9.95 -23.99
CA GLU A 204 20.89 -10.67 -24.60
C GLU A 204 20.69 -12.20 -24.54
N ILE A 205 19.67 -12.68 -23.81
CA ILE A 205 19.45 -14.12 -23.61
C ILE A 205 18.79 -14.75 -24.85
N CYS A 206 19.45 -15.74 -25.42
CA CYS A 206 18.89 -16.66 -26.42
C CYS A 206 18.99 -18.09 -25.88
N LEU A 207 17.86 -18.80 -25.86
CA LEU A 207 17.82 -20.20 -25.45
C LEU A 207 18.03 -21.10 -26.67
N THR A 208 18.79 -22.18 -26.51
CA THR A 208 18.92 -23.22 -27.54
C THR A 208 18.11 -24.43 -27.09
N LEU A 209 16.96 -24.66 -27.71
CA LEU A 209 16.04 -25.74 -27.36
C LEU A 209 15.84 -26.61 -28.60
N ASP A 210 16.23 -27.88 -28.54
CA ASP A 210 16.18 -28.83 -29.68
C ASP A 210 16.77 -28.25 -30.98
N ASP A 211 17.98 -27.68 -30.90
CA ASP A 211 18.71 -27.00 -31.99
C ASP A 211 18.04 -25.72 -32.55
N ILE A 212 16.91 -25.30 -31.98
CA ILE A 212 16.23 -24.04 -32.30
C ILE A 212 16.69 -22.95 -31.34
N LYS A 213 17.22 -21.86 -31.90
CA LYS A 213 17.54 -20.66 -31.14
C LYS A 213 16.29 -19.80 -30.96
N VAL A 214 15.84 -19.66 -29.72
CA VAL A 214 14.67 -18.86 -29.37
C VAL A 214 15.06 -17.68 -28.47
N PRO A 215 14.85 -16.43 -28.91
CA PRO A 215 15.19 -15.25 -28.11
C PRO A 215 14.21 -15.10 -26.93
N VAL A 216 14.75 -14.67 -25.79
CA VAL A 216 13.94 -14.28 -24.62
C VAL A 216 13.55 -12.82 -24.77
N VAL A 217 12.24 -12.54 -24.73
CA VAL A 217 11.71 -11.19 -24.91
C VAL A 217 11.19 -10.63 -23.59
N LEU A 218 11.62 -9.42 -23.23
CA LEU A 218 11.05 -8.69 -22.11
C LEU A 218 9.62 -8.28 -22.45
N VAL A 219 8.69 -8.64 -21.58
CA VAL A 219 7.25 -8.40 -21.78
C VAL A 219 6.93 -6.90 -21.62
N SER A 220 5.97 -6.36 -22.37
CA SER A 220 5.55 -4.96 -22.22
C SER A 220 4.81 -4.72 -20.88
N GLN A 221 4.71 -3.48 -20.42
CA GLN A 221 4.04 -3.15 -19.14
C GLN A 221 2.57 -3.62 -19.09
N GLU A 222 1.84 -3.52 -20.21
CA GLU A 222 0.45 -3.96 -20.29
C GLU A 222 0.31 -5.48 -20.26
N GLU A 223 1.18 -6.18 -20.98
CA GLU A 223 1.21 -7.64 -21.03
C GLU A 223 1.69 -8.20 -19.69
N ALA A 224 2.67 -7.58 -19.05
CA ALA A 224 3.16 -7.92 -17.72
C ALA A 224 2.03 -7.84 -16.68
N ARG A 225 1.18 -6.79 -16.75
CA ARG A 225 -0.01 -6.67 -15.89
C ARG A 225 -0.98 -7.83 -16.07
N LYS A 226 -1.23 -8.24 -17.32
CA LYS A 226 -2.10 -9.39 -17.64
C LYS A 226 -1.51 -10.67 -17.07
N VAL A 227 -0.24 -10.96 -17.37
CA VAL A 227 0.49 -12.15 -16.89
C VAL A 227 0.49 -12.24 -15.37
N ILE A 228 0.74 -11.13 -14.66
CA ILE A 228 0.71 -11.09 -13.20
C ILE A 228 -0.66 -11.51 -12.66
N THR A 229 -1.74 -11.11 -13.34
CA THR A 229 -3.11 -11.34 -12.87
C THR A 229 -3.62 -12.72 -13.26
N THR A 230 -3.28 -13.21 -14.46
CA THR A 230 -3.87 -14.43 -15.05
C THR A 230 -2.98 -15.65 -14.99
N ALA A 231 -1.66 -15.50 -15.16
CA ALA A 231 -0.73 -16.63 -15.29
C ALA A 231 0.03 -16.92 -13.99
N LEU A 232 0.34 -15.91 -13.16
CA LEU A 232 1.06 -16.11 -11.90
C LEU A 232 0.14 -16.60 -10.78
N PRO A 233 0.50 -17.68 -10.05
CA PRO A 233 -0.21 -18.08 -8.84
C PRO A 233 -0.17 -17.02 -7.73
N ARG A 234 -1.21 -16.96 -6.88
CA ARG A 234 -1.32 -15.96 -5.78
C ARG A 234 -0.12 -15.95 -4.83
N HIS A 235 0.52 -17.09 -4.58
CA HIS A 235 1.70 -17.15 -3.70
C HIS A 235 2.91 -16.45 -4.35
N ILE A 236 3.12 -16.63 -5.66
CA ILE A 236 4.18 -15.94 -6.41
C ILE A 236 3.91 -14.42 -6.46
N GLN A 237 2.65 -14.02 -6.66
CA GLN A 237 2.28 -12.59 -6.63
C GLN A 237 2.63 -11.95 -5.27
N LYS A 238 2.26 -12.61 -4.16
CA LYS A 238 2.59 -12.14 -2.80
C LYS A 238 4.09 -12.08 -2.55
N GLU A 239 4.86 -13.05 -3.02
CA GLU A 239 6.31 -13.04 -2.88
C GLU A 239 6.96 -11.92 -3.69
N ARG A 240 6.48 -11.67 -4.92
CA ARG A 240 6.91 -10.53 -5.73
C ARG A 240 6.64 -9.20 -5.01
N GLU A 241 5.47 -9.05 -4.38
CA GLU A 241 5.16 -7.87 -3.56
C GLU A 241 6.10 -7.73 -2.36
N LYS A 242 6.44 -8.84 -1.69
CA LYS A 242 7.43 -8.85 -0.60
C LYS A 242 8.80 -8.39 -1.08
N GLU A 243 9.24 -8.84 -2.25
CA GLU A 243 10.54 -8.44 -2.80
C GLU A 243 10.57 -6.95 -3.15
N ILE A 244 9.51 -6.43 -3.80
CA ILE A 244 9.37 -4.99 -4.06
C ILE A 244 9.43 -4.19 -2.76
N ASN A 245 8.72 -4.66 -1.73
CA ASN A 245 8.72 -3.99 -0.43
C ASN A 245 10.10 -4.06 0.23
N LYS A 246 10.81 -5.19 0.17
CA LYS A 246 12.16 -5.35 0.68
C LYS A 246 13.13 -4.39 -0.01
N GLN A 247 13.09 -4.30 -1.34
CA GLN A 247 13.93 -3.37 -2.09
C GLN A 247 13.61 -1.91 -1.74
N ARG A 248 12.33 -1.56 -1.63
CA ARG A 248 11.93 -0.24 -1.17
C ARG A 248 12.45 0.04 0.23
N MET A 249 12.30 -0.89 1.16
CA MET A 249 12.82 -0.73 2.52
C MET A 249 14.32 -0.45 2.51
N ILE A 250 15.10 -1.25 1.79
CA ILE A 250 16.55 -1.07 1.63
C ILE A 250 16.88 0.32 1.04
N LEU A 251 16.17 0.73 -0.02
CA LEU A 251 16.38 2.04 -0.64
C LEU A 251 16.03 3.19 0.31
N THR A 252 14.94 3.07 1.06
CA THR A 252 14.49 4.12 1.99
C THR A 252 15.32 4.19 3.28
N SER A 253 16.01 3.10 3.63
CA SER A 253 16.90 3.03 4.80
C SER A 253 18.32 3.53 4.51
N GLN A 254 18.65 3.83 3.25
CA GLN A 254 19.96 4.34 2.90
C GLN A 254 20.10 5.84 3.21
N PRO A 255 21.33 6.32 3.48
CA PRO A 255 21.58 7.74 3.71
C PRO A 255 21.22 8.59 2.49
N ILE A 256 20.55 9.72 2.75
CA ILE A 256 20.10 10.67 1.73
C ILE A 256 20.74 12.05 1.96
N LEU A 257 20.88 12.83 0.88
CA LEU A 257 21.33 14.21 0.92
C LEU A 257 20.20 15.12 0.43
N ILE A 258 19.75 16.07 1.26
CA ILE A 258 18.70 17.04 0.90
C ILE A 258 19.06 18.41 1.46
N GLY A 259 19.04 19.44 0.61
CA GLY A 259 19.30 20.82 1.02
C GLY A 259 20.69 21.01 1.62
N GLY A 260 21.68 20.26 1.13
CA GLY A 260 23.06 20.25 1.66
C GLY A 260 23.26 19.43 2.95
N GLN A 261 22.19 18.88 3.53
CA GLN A 261 22.27 18.11 4.77
C GLN A 261 22.12 16.60 4.52
N GLN A 262 22.97 15.81 5.17
CA GLN A 262 22.90 14.35 5.14
C GLN A 262 21.98 13.82 6.25
N PHE A 263 21.10 12.88 5.89
CA PHE A 263 20.23 12.16 6.82
C PHE A 263 20.48 10.66 6.71
N ALA A 264 20.40 9.93 7.83
CA ALA A 264 20.62 8.49 7.87
C ALA A 264 19.61 7.68 7.03
N SER A 265 18.37 8.17 6.90
CA SER A 265 17.30 7.56 6.11
C SER A 265 16.17 8.56 5.85
N ILE A 266 15.19 8.19 5.03
CA ILE A 266 13.96 9.00 4.84
C ILE A 266 13.16 9.10 6.14
N GLU A 267 13.14 8.04 6.95
CA GLU A 267 12.43 8.06 8.24
C GLU A 267 13.13 8.98 9.25
N HIS A 268 14.47 9.06 9.21
CA HIS A 268 15.21 10.04 9.99
C HIS A 268 14.84 11.47 9.60
N LEU A 269 14.80 11.79 8.30
CA LEU A 269 14.34 13.10 7.82
C LEU A 269 12.90 13.40 8.28
N ARG A 270 11.99 12.43 8.15
CA ARG A 270 10.60 12.58 8.61
C ARG A 270 10.53 12.93 10.09
N ARG A 271 11.33 12.26 10.91
CA ARG A 271 11.42 12.54 12.35
C ARG A 271 11.94 13.94 12.62
N CYS A 272 13.05 14.35 11.98
CA CYS A 272 13.60 15.69 12.13
C CYS A 272 12.59 16.79 11.75
N LEU A 273 11.87 16.62 10.63
CA LEU A 273 10.85 17.60 10.20
C LEU A 273 9.68 17.68 11.19
N LYS A 274 9.30 16.55 11.79
CA LYS A 274 8.26 16.52 12.82
C LYS A 274 8.73 17.21 14.10
N GLU A 275 9.96 16.97 14.53
CA GLU A 275 10.57 17.63 15.70
C GLU A 275 10.66 19.15 15.48
N VAL A 276 11.05 19.59 14.27
CA VAL A 276 11.01 21.01 13.89
C VAL A 276 9.60 21.59 14.02
N LEU A 277 8.56 20.91 13.52
CA LEU A 277 7.18 21.37 13.67
C LEU A 277 6.71 21.43 15.12
N GLU A 278 7.07 20.45 15.94
CA GLU A 278 6.67 20.38 17.35
C GLU A 278 7.31 21.51 18.16
N GLN A 279 8.62 21.72 17.98
CA GLN A 279 9.41 22.74 18.68
C GLN A 279 9.14 24.17 18.21
N SER A 280 8.78 24.36 16.94
CA SER A 280 8.51 25.69 16.39
C SER A 280 7.25 26.31 16.99
N THR A 281 7.31 27.57 17.39
CA THR A 281 6.11 28.34 17.75
C THR A 281 5.33 28.71 16.49
N VAL A 282 4.04 29.01 16.66
CA VAL A 282 3.20 29.48 15.55
C VAL A 282 3.75 30.82 15.05
N ASN A 283 3.82 30.99 13.73
CA ASN A 283 4.46 32.10 13.04
C ASN A 283 6.00 32.12 13.12
N THR A 284 6.65 30.99 13.46
CA THR A 284 8.09 30.85 13.23
C THR A 284 8.37 30.92 11.74
N VAL A 285 9.25 31.83 11.33
CA VAL A 285 9.67 32.07 9.96
C VAL A 285 11.06 31.48 9.74
N PHE A 286 11.21 30.66 8.70
CA PHE A 286 12.47 30.10 8.23
C PHE A 286 12.90 30.87 6.99
N ASP A 287 13.97 31.64 7.11
CA ASP A 287 14.58 32.44 6.05
C ASP A 287 15.64 31.65 5.26
N GLY A 288 16.17 32.27 4.20
CA GLY A 288 17.14 31.68 3.27
C GLY A 288 18.44 31.18 3.90
N GLU A 289 18.81 31.68 5.07
CA GLU A 289 20.04 31.31 5.78
C GLU A 289 19.83 30.08 6.68
N SER A 290 18.59 29.79 7.07
CA SER A 290 18.29 28.67 7.95
C SER A 290 18.48 27.31 7.27
N LEU A 291 19.12 26.37 7.97
CA LEU A 291 19.25 24.97 7.53
C LEU A 291 17.88 24.34 7.26
N SER A 292 16.89 24.66 8.09
CA SER A 292 15.51 24.19 7.95
C SER A 292 14.89 24.65 6.63
N PHE A 293 15.10 25.89 6.22
CA PHE A 293 14.62 26.39 4.92
C PHE A 293 15.26 25.63 3.76
N ASN A 294 16.58 25.41 3.78
CA ASN A 294 17.28 24.70 2.71
C ASN A 294 16.80 23.26 2.56
N VAL A 295 16.58 22.55 3.68
CA VAL A 295 16.04 21.18 3.68
C VAL A 295 14.59 21.16 3.17
N LEU A 296 13.75 22.10 3.61
CA LEU A 296 12.35 22.20 3.18
C LEU A 296 12.22 22.59 1.70
N LYS A 297 13.06 23.52 1.23
CA LYS A 297 13.18 23.90 -0.19
C LYS A 297 13.64 22.70 -1.03
N GLY A 298 14.67 21.98 -0.58
CA GLY A 298 15.13 20.74 -1.19
C GLY A 298 14.01 19.70 -1.30
N LEU A 299 13.22 19.53 -0.23
CA LEU A 299 12.08 18.62 -0.20
C LEU A 299 10.93 19.05 -1.12
N LEU A 300 10.70 20.36 -1.28
CA LEU A 300 9.65 20.90 -2.15
C LEU A 300 9.85 20.57 -3.64
N HIS A 301 11.09 20.34 -4.09
CA HIS A 301 11.36 19.86 -5.45
C HIS A 301 10.71 18.50 -5.74
N TYR A 302 10.48 17.68 -4.71
CA TYR A 302 9.80 16.39 -4.82
C TYR A 302 8.27 16.51 -4.70
N HIS A 303 7.71 17.72 -4.50
CA HIS A 303 6.27 17.91 -4.53
C HIS A 303 5.74 17.70 -5.98
N PRO A 304 4.55 17.12 -6.19
CA PRO A 304 3.96 16.97 -7.54
C PRO A 304 3.79 18.28 -8.33
N LYS A 305 3.80 19.42 -7.62
CA LYS A 305 3.81 20.79 -8.17
C LYS A 305 5.06 21.57 -7.70
N GLY A 306 6.19 20.90 -7.57
CA GLY A 306 7.39 21.46 -6.93
C GLY A 306 7.93 22.71 -7.63
N SER A 307 7.95 22.72 -8.97
CA SER A 307 8.36 23.86 -9.78
C SER A 307 7.47 25.10 -9.59
N ASP A 308 6.18 24.89 -9.41
CA ASP A 308 5.22 25.97 -9.18
C ASP A 308 5.33 26.46 -7.74
N LYS A 309 5.52 25.51 -6.81
CA LYS A 309 5.58 25.81 -5.37
C LYS A 309 6.84 26.56 -4.95
N THR A 310 7.96 26.28 -5.61
CA THR A 310 9.27 26.89 -5.32
C THR A 310 9.47 28.23 -6.02
N ARG A 311 8.66 28.57 -7.02
CA ARG A 311 8.74 29.84 -7.76
C ARG A 311 8.31 31.01 -6.88
N GLY A 312 9.14 32.04 -6.78
CA GLY A 312 8.84 33.26 -6.01
C GLY A 312 8.72 33.06 -4.50
N MET A 313 9.08 31.88 -3.98
CA MET A 313 9.17 31.63 -2.54
C MET A 313 10.43 32.27 -1.97
N TYR A 314 10.29 33.09 -0.93
CA TYR A 314 11.42 33.66 -0.20
C TYR A 314 11.57 33.08 1.21
N SER A 315 10.50 32.53 1.81
CA SER A 315 10.53 32.00 3.18
C SER A 315 9.46 30.94 3.41
N ILE A 316 9.57 30.20 4.52
CA ILE A 316 8.59 29.21 4.98
C ILE A 316 8.20 29.53 6.42
N THR A 317 6.91 29.51 6.74
CA THR A 317 6.40 29.75 8.10
C THR A 317 5.61 28.56 8.65
N VAL A 318 5.54 28.42 9.97
CA VAL A 318 4.68 27.43 10.65
C VAL A 318 3.36 28.05 11.06
N LYS A 319 2.22 27.49 10.65
CA LYS A 319 0.88 27.91 11.12
C LYS A 319 -0.02 26.70 11.40
N TYR A 320 -1.15 26.93 12.08
CA TYR A 320 -2.19 25.90 12.22
C TYR A 320 -2.91 25.69 10.88
N HIS A 321 -3.25 24.42 10.61
CA HIS A 321 -4.05 24.09 9.43
C HIS A 321 -5.47 24.65 9.59
N PRO A 322 -6.01 25.37 8.58
CA PRO A 322 -7.29 26.09 8.71
C PRO A 322 -8.49 25.17 8.96
N GLU A 323 -8.46 23.93 8.46
CA GLU A 323 -9.57 22.97 8.63
C GLU A 323 -9.39 22.04 9.84
N THR A 324 -8.16 21.88 10.36
CA THR A 324 -7.85 20.98 11.48
C THR A 324 -7.17 21.80 12.56
N ASN A 325 -8.00 22.40 13.42
CA ASN A 325 -7.67 23.48 14.35
C ASN A 325 -6.52 23.21 15.35
N ASN A 326 -5.90 22.02 15.34
CA ASN A 326 -4.87 21.60 16.30
C ASN A 326 -3.55 21.11 15.66
N SER A 327 -3.40 21.06 14.33
CA SER A 327 -2.17 20.56 13.69
C SER A 327 -1.33 21.69 13.07
N LYS A 328 -0.06 21.83 13.50
CA LYS A 328 0.92 22.73 12.88
C LYS A 328 1.35 22.19 11.50
N CYS A 329 1.42 23.07 10.50
CA CYS A 329 1.85 22.78 9.13
C CYS A 329 2.80 23.87 8.62
N PHE A 330 3.58 23.53 7.59
CA PHE A 330 4.44 24.49 6.90
C PHE A 330 3.67 25.21 5.79
N PHE A 331 3.90 26.51 5.67
CA PHE A 331 3.33 27.40 4.68
C PHE A 331 4.46 28.13 3.96
N ILE A 332 4.37 28.17 2.64
CA ILE A 332 5.26 28.93 1.76
C ILE A 332 4.83 30.38 1.79
N LEU A 333 5.78 31.29 1.98
CA LEU A 333 5.58 32.73 1.84
C LEU A 333 6.09 33.20 0.48
N ARG A 334 5.23 33.91 -0.25
CA ARG A 334 5.53 34.59 -1.52
C ARG A 334 5.11 36.04 -1.47
N LYS A 335 5.75 36.89 -2.25
CA LYS A 335 5.27 38.26 -2.49
C LYS A 335 4.39 38.28 -3.74
N ASN A 336 3.20 38.83 -3.63
CA ASN A 336 2.35 39.09 -4.80
C ASN A 336 2.77 40.37 -5.53
N GLU A 337 2.12 40.66 -6.66
CA GLU A 337 2.40 41.86 -7.49
C GLU A 337 2.18 43.17 -6.72
N ALA A 338 1.35 43.16 -5.67
CA ALA A 338 1.11 44.29 -4.77
C ALA A 338 2.10 44.36 -3.59
N GLY A 339 3.10 43.47 -3.53
CA GLY A 339 4.11 43.42 -2.47
C GLY A 339 3.62 42.85 -1.12
N GLN A 340 2.44 42.24 -1.09
CA GLN A 340 1.87 41.60 0.10
C GLN A 340 2.25 40.12 0.16
N ASP A 341 2.32 39.59 1.38
CA ASP A 341 2.67 38.19 1.64
C ASP A 341 1.48 37.27 1.36
N GLU A 342 1.60 36.45 0.31
CA GLU A 342 0.72 35.33 0.03
C GLU A 342 1.24 34.05 0.68
N MET A 343 0.32 33.29 1.25
CA MET A 343 0.61 32.04 1.95
C MET A 343 -0.01 30.85 1.22
N GLU A 344 0.81 29.86 0.93
CA GLU A 344 0.36 28.59 0.34
C GLU A 344 0.81 27.42 1.23
N ASP A 345 -0.12 26.56 1.65
CA ASP A 345 0.25 25.35 2.40
C ASP A 345 0.95 24.34 1.50
N PHE A 346 1.82 23.50 2.07
CA PHE A 346 2.28 22.30 1.37
C PHE A 346 2.38 21.10 2.29
N SER A 347 2.05 19.94 1.72
CA SER A 347 2.09 18.68 2.44
C SER A 347 3.48 18.06 2.38
N VAL A 348 4.23 18.16 3.47
CA VAL A 348 5.50 17.43 3.67
C VAL A 348 5.32 15.93 3.43
N SER A 349 4.18 15.37 3.85
CA SER A 349 3.85 13.96 3.60
C SER A 349 3.83 13.61 2.12
N LYS A 350 3.29 14.49 1.25
CA LYS A 350 3.29 14.28 -0.21
C LYS A 350 4.71 14.34 -0.78
N CYS A 351 5.53 15.28 -0.31
CA CYS A 351 6.94 15.37 -0.74
C CYS A 351 7.73 14.12 -0.33
N LEU A 352 7.61 13.66 0.93
CA LEU A 352 8.28 12.46 1.42
C LEU A 352 7.85 11.19 0.66
N GLN A 353 6.58 11.10 0.25
CA GLN A 353 6.10 9.98 -0.57
C GLN A 353 6.74 9.93 -1.96
N GLN A 354 6.96 11.08 -2.59
CA GLN A 354 7.65 11.14 -3.89
C GLN A 354 9.15 10.92 -3.73
N LEU A 355 9.75 11.50 -2.69
CA LEU A 355 11.14 11.28 -2.32
C LEU A 355 11.45 9.78 -2.13
N ALA A 356 10.55 9.05 -1.47
CA ALA A 356 10.70 7.60 -1.26
C ALA A 356 10.68 6.76 -2.55
N ARG A 357 10.26 7.32 -3.68
CA ARG A 357 10.30 6.64 -4.98
C ARG A 357 11.67 6.72 -5.64
N ASN A 358 12.35 7.85 -5.48
CA ASN A 358 13.68 8.08 -6.02
C ASN A 358 14.51 8.91 -5.03
N PRO A 359 15.01 8.29 -3.95
CA PRO A 359 15.74 9.02 -2.93
C PRO A 359 17.10 9.50 -3.45
N PRO A 360 17.51 10.74 -3.13
CA PRO A 360 18.83 11.27 -3.45
C PRO A 360 19.86 10.62 -2.52
N LEU A 361 20.30 9.42 -2.90
CA LEU A 361 21.25 8.63 -2.11
C LEU A 361 22.61 9.34 -2.05
N ALA A 362 23.13 9.55 -0.84
CA ALA A 362 24.41 10.22 -0.63
C ALA A 362 25.58 9.53 -1.36
N SER A 363 25.51 8.19 -1.52
CA SER A 363 26.52 7.39 -2.22
C SER A 363 26.54 7.58 -3.75
N LYS A 364 25.46 8.07 -4.35
CA LYS A 364 25.38 8.34 -5.80
C LYS A 364 25.86 9.76 -6.15
N LEU A 365 25.73 10.71 -5.23
CA LEU A 365 26.08 12.12 -5.44
C LEU A 365 27.58 12.37 -5.32
N GLY A 366 28.30 11.60 -4.49
CA GLY A 366 29.77 11.66 -4.39
C GLY A 366 30.56 11.20 -5.63
N LYS A 367 29.89 10.81 -6.73
CA LYS A 367 30.52 10.51 -8.03
C LYS A 367 30.13 11.49 -9.14
N ASN A 368 29.12 12.34 -8.94
CA ASN A 368 28.57 13.24 -9.96
C ASN A 368 28.21 14.62 -9.37
N GLU A 369 29.11 15.23 -8.61
CA GLU A 369 29.01 16.65 -8.25
C GLU A 369 30.35 17.34 -8.47
N VAL A 370 30.72 17.50 -9.75
CA VAL A 370 31.06 18.85 -10.21
C VAL A 370 29.73 19.44 -10.62
N CYS A 371 29.15 20.26 -9.76
CA CYS A 371 27.89 20.95 -10.00
C CYS A 371 27.97 21.67 -11.35
N GLU A 372 27.08 21.30 -12.27
CA GLU A 372 26.75 22.09 -13.47
C GLU A 372 25.96 23.33 -13.04
N ASP A 373 26.63 24.24 -12.32
CA ASP A 373 26.22 25.64 -12.18
C ASP A 373 26.88 26.44 -13.31
N LYS A 374 26.57 26.13 -14.58
CA LYS A 374 26.86 26.98 -15.76
C LYS A 374 25.95 26.66 -16.95
N GLN A 375 24.63 26.71 -16.78
CA GLN A 375 23.70 26.77 -17.93
C GLN A 375 22.58 27.77 -17.68
N GLN A 376 22.96 29.02 -17.35
CA GLN A 376 22.05 30.16 -17.36
C GLN A 376 22.86 31.46 -17.52
N GLU A 377 23.69 31.52 -18.57
CA GLU A 377 24.29 32.80 -18.99
C GLU A 377 24.64 32.88 -20.49
N ASN A 378 24.20 31.94 -21.32
CA ASN A 378 24.60 31.88 -22.75
C ASN A 378 23.44 31.83 -23.75
N ILE A 379 22.26 32.37 -23.40
CA ILE A 379 21.11 32.44 -24.34
C ILE A 379 20.74 33.88 -24.75
N GLU A 380 21.36 34.92 -24.18
CA GLU A 380 21.04 36.33 -24.55
C GLU A 380 22.05 37.03 -25.47
N ASN A 381 23.16 36.41 -25.88
CA ASN A 381 24.19 37.08 -26.70
C ASN A 381 24.36 36.55 -28.14
N ASN A 382 23.34 35.92 -28.74
CA ASN A 382 23.43 35.45 -30.14
C ASN A 382 22.18 35.77 -31.00
N GLN A 383 21.47 36.86 -30.71
CA GLN A 383 20.39 37.37 -31.59
C GLN A 383 20.62 38.77 -32.17
N GLU A 384 21.78 39.38 -31.99
CA GLU A 384 22.14 40.62 -32.70
C GLU A 384 23.54 40.49 -33.33
N ALA A 385 23.59 40.05 -34.59
CA ALA A 385 24.60 40.43 -35.61
C ALA A 385 24.57 39.45 -36.79
N THR A 386 23.49 39.44 -37.58
CA THR A 386 23.52 39.01 -39.00
C THR A 386 22.35 39.62 -39.75
N VAL A 387 22.33 40.96 -39.83
CA VAL A 387 21.69 41.72 -40.91
C VAL A 387 22.52 43.00 -41.09
N GLU A 388 22.82 43.37 -42.35
CA GLU A 388 23.59 44.55 -42.82
C GLU A 388 25.12 44.33 -42.73
N ASP A 389 25.90 44.23 -43.81
CA ASP A 389 25.83 44.73 -45.20
C ASP A 389 26.23 43.69 -46.26
#